data_AF-A0A0S8G680-F1
#
_entry.id   AF-A0A0S8G680-F1
#
_cell.length_a   1.000
_cell.length_b   1.000
_cell.length_c   1.000
_cell.angle_alpha   90.00
_cell.angle_beta   90.00
_cell.angle_gamma   90.00
#
_symmetry.space_group_name_H-M   'P 1'
#
loop_
_entity.id
_entity.type
_entity.pdbx_description
1 polymer ?
#
loop_
_entity_poly.entity_id
_entity_poly.type
_entity_poly.pdbx_seq_one_letter_code
_entity_poly.pdbx_strand_id
1 'polypeptide(L)' 'AIMGPDQYTLPAETTVQRHLTHTVPPAAPLGLYGYRSRIGVPPSTLYDEDSFALTMVAP' A
#
# COMPACT_ATOMS: atom_id res chain seq x y z
N ALA A 1 -0.28 5.46 -9.55
CA ALA A 1 -1.23 4.35 -9.73
C ALA A 1 -1.57 3.80 -8.36
N ILE A 2 -2.86 3.64 -8.06
CA ILE A 2 -3.32 2.94 -6.86
C ILE A 2 -3.17 1.44 -7.17
N MET A 3 -2.42 0.69 -6.37
CA MET A 3 -2.46 -0.76 -6.45
C MET A 3 -3.87 -1.18 -6.01
N GLY A 4 -4.61 -1.84 -6.92
CA GLY A 4 -5.92 -2.39 -6.58
C GLY A 4 -5.79 -3.49 -5.52
N PRO A 5 -6.90 -3.91 -4.89
CA PRO A 5 -6.88 -5.04 -3.97
C PRO A 5 -6.40 -6.29 -4.69
N ASP A 6 -5.37 -6.94 -4.14
CA ASP A 6 -4.91 -8.26 -4.56
C ASP A 6 -5.54 -9.32 -3.65
N GLN A 7 -5.90 -10.47 -4.23
CA GLN A 7 -6.49 -11.57 -3.46
C GLN A 7 -5.38 -12.45 -2.89
N TYR A 8 -5.41 -12.64 -1.57
CA TYR A 8 -4.43 -13.47 -0.89
C TYR A 8 -5.10 -14.39 0.14
N THR A 9 -4.87 -15.69 0.02
CA THR A 9 -5.30 -16.68 1.03
C THR A 9 -4.22 -16.79 2.10
N LEU A 10 -4.55 -16.38 3.33
CA LEU A 10 -3.66 -16.53 4.50
C LEU A 10 -4.11 -17.75 5.33
N PRO A 11 -3.31 -18.82 5.41
CA PRO A 11 -3.60 -19.96 6.28
C PRO A 11 -3.53 -19.59 7.77
N ALA A 12 -4.11 -20.43 8.63
CA ALA A 12 -4.01 -20.26 10.08
C ALA A 12 -2.55 -20.32 10.55
N GLU A 13 -2.23 -19.59 11.63
CA GLU A 13 -0.88 -19.55 12.25
C GLU A 13 0.25 -19.17 11.28
N THR A 14 -0.06 -18.39 10.24
CA THR A 14 0.91 -18.01 9.21
C THR A 14 1.21 -16.51 9.22
N THR A 15 2.50 -16.17 9.21
CA THR A 15 2.97 -14.80 8.94
C THR A 15 3.46 -14.71 7.49
N VAL A 16 3.01 -13.68 6.78
CA VAL A 16 3.44 -13.42 5.40
C VAL A 16 4.01 -12.02 5.29
N GLN A 17 5.18 -11.90 4.67
CA GLN A 17 5.77 -10.62 4.30
C GLN A 17 5.75 -10.48 2.78
N ARG A 18 5.23 -9.36 2.28
CA ARG A 18 5.22 -9.03 0.85
C ARG A 18 5.97 -7.72 0.62
N HIS A 19 6.85 -7.73 -0.38
CA HIS A 19 7.50 -6.53 -0.86
C HIS A 19 6.75 -6.03 -2.09
N LEU A 20 6.14 -4.85 -1.97
CA LEU A 20 5.39 -4.22 -3.05
C LEU A 20 6.18 -3.02 -3.56
N THR A 21 6.40 -2.98 -4.87
CA THR A 21 7.02 -1.84 -5.54
C THR A 21 5.99 -1.17 -6.44
N HIS A 22 6.05 0.15 -6.49
CA HIS A 22 5.30 0.92 -7.45
C HIS A 22 6.19 2.06 -7.94
N THR A 23 6.14 2.36 -9.23
CA THR A 23 6.93 3.46 -9.79
C THR A 23 6.14 4.75 -9.67
N VAL A 24 6.73 5.77 -9.05
CA VAL A 24 6.22 7.14 -9.09
C VAL A 24 6.58 7.73 -10.46
N PRO A 25 5.60 8.19 -11.28
CA PRO A 25 5.90 8.81 -12.55
C PRO A 25 6.79 10.06 -12.39
N PRO A 26 7.76 10.32 -13.29
CA PRO A 26 8.59 11.53 -13.21
C PRO A 26 7.80 12.84 -13.26
N ALA A 27 6.62 12.82 -13.91
CA ALA A 27 5.71 13.96 -13.98
C ALA A 27 4.76 14.06 -12.76
N ALA A 28 4.99 13.27 -11.70
CA ALA A 28 4.20 13.39 -10.48
C ALA A 28 4.41 14.78 -9.86
N PRO A 29 3.34 15.49 -9.46
CA PRO A 29 3.46 16.78 -8.80
C PRO A 29 4.37 16.73 -7.58
N LEU A 30 5.09 17.80 -7.29
CA LEU A 30 5.82 17.91 -6.02
C LEU A 30 4.82 18.02 -4.86
N GLY A 31 5.21 17.55 -3.68
CA GLY A 31 4.37 17.62 -2.47
C GLY A 31 4.35 16.34 -1.65
N LEU A 32 3.39 16.28 -0.72
CA LEU A 32 3.24 15.18 0.22
C LEU A 32 2.38 14.06 -0.37
N TYR A 33 2.90 12.85 -0.34
CA TYR A 33 2.23 11.62 -0.75
C TYR A 33 2.04 10.71 0.45
N GLY A 34 0.85 10.11 0.56
CA GLY A 34 0.55 9.08 1.54
C GLY A 34 0.41 7.72 0.87
N TYR A 35 1.10 6.72 1.39
CA TYR A 35 0.93 5.32 1.03
C TYR A 35 0.23 4.60 2.17
N ARG A 36 -0.76 3.78 1.83
CA ARG A 36 -1.54 3.01 2.79
C ARG A 36 -1.74 1.59 2.27
N SER A 37 -1.45 0.62 3.13
CA SER A 37 -1.76 -0.79 2.91
C SER A 37 -2.86 -1.20 3.89
N ARG A 38 -3.78 -2.04 3.43
CA ARG A 38 -4.87 -2.60 4.26
C ARG A 38 -4.99 -4.09 3.98
N ILE A 39 -5.15 -4.87 5.04
CA ILE A 39 -5.44 -6.30 4.95
C ILE A 39 -6.86 -6.51 5.49
N GLY A 40 -7.70 -7.19 4.73
CA GLY A 40 -9.11 -7.30 5.08
C GLY A 40 -9.95 -8.06 4.07
N VAL A 41 -11.24 -8.21 4.38
CA VAL A 41 -12.27 -8.66 3.44
C VAL A 41 -13.19 -7.48 3.17
N PRO A 42 -13.13 -6.87 1.97
CA PRO A 42 -14.05 -5.80 1.60
C PRO A 42 -15.52 -6.25 1.74
N PRO A 43 -16.45 -5.33 2.06
CA PRO A 43 -16.21 -3.90 2.22
C PRO A 43 -15.78 -3.49 3.64
N SER A 44 -15.99 -4.33 4.66
CA SER A 44 -16.03 -3.87 6.06
C SER A 44 -15.04 -4.53 7.01
N THR A 45 -14.43 -5.66 6.66
CA THR A 45 -13.53 -6.36 7.57
C THR A 45 -12.11 -5.86 7.36
N LEU A 46 -11.54 -5.16 8.35
CA LEU A 46 -10.14 -4.74 8.39
C LEU A 46 -9.42 -5.56 9.46
N TYR A 47 -8.39 -6.29 9.06
CA TYR A 47 -7.53 -7.05 9.97
C TYR A 47 -6.31 -6.23 10.38
N ASP A 48 -5.71 -5.48 9.45
CA ASP A 48 -4.52 -4.68 9.68
C ASP A 48 -4.42 -3.50 8.71
N GLU A 49 -3.74 -2.43 9.12
CA GLU A 49 -3.46 -1.24 8.31
C GLU A 49 -2.09 -0.66 8.68
N ASP A 50 -1.30 -0.33 7.65
CA ASP A 50 -0.07 0.45 7.83
C ASP A 50 -0.01 1.58 6.80
N SER A 51 0.67 2.68 7.16
CA SER A 51 0.83 3.82 6.28
C SER A 51 2.12 4.59 6.55
N PHE A 52 2.66 5.16 5.47
CA PHE A 52 3.80 6.07 5.55
C PHE A 52 3.62 7.24 4.59
N ALA A 53 4.31 8.34 4.90
CA ALA A 53 4.30 9.54 4.07
C ALA A 53 5.66 9.75 3.39
N LEU A 54 5.62 10.30 2.18
CA LEU A 54 6.80 10.65 1.38
C LEU A 54 6.61 12.07 0.84
N THR A 55 7.64 12.92 0.96
CA THR A 55 7.65 14.23 0.31
C THR A 55 8.45 14.16 -0.98
N MET A 56 7.81 14.47 -2.11
CA MET A 56 8.47 14.66 -3.40
C MET A 56 9.00 16.09 -3.49
N VAL A 57 10.31 16.22 -3.65
CA VAL A 57 11.02 17.50 -3.82
C VAL A 57 11.68 17.56 -5.21
N ALA A 58 11.97 18.77 -5.69
CA ALA A 58 12.79 18.93 -6.89
C ALA A 58 14.20 18.36 -6.65
N PRO A 59 14.90 17.89 -7.70
CA PRO A 59 16.29 17.41 -7.62
C PRO A 59 17.26 18.42 -7.01
#